data_AF-A0A2D6P700-F1
#
_entry.id   AF-A0A2D6P700-F1
#
_cell.length_a   1.000
_cell.length_b   1.000
_cell.length_c   1.000
_cell.angle_alpha   90.00
_cell.angle_beta   90.00
_cell.angle_gamma   90.00
#
_symmetry.space_group_name_H-M   'P 1'
#
loop_
_entity.id
_entity.type
_entity.pdbx_description
1 polymer ?
#
loop_
_entity_poly.entity_id
_entity_poly.type
_entity_poly.pdbx_seq_one_letter_code
_entity_poly.pdbx_strand_id
1 'polypeptide(L)'
;MANRIQLRRGGAQEWANANPTLAQGEIGIELDTGRIKIGDGVTAWNTLRYERPVESNTNTPNTLVQRDADGNFAAATVTATLIGNASTATRLDQTRQIQLSGDATASGNFDGSQNLNLATTLSLIATLPHYLQDNDPSITRTFTEVTVDQKGRVVNAKTASQMNLTLYGLDGSATSDTSLAMPWSARLQSIVDESGTGLIARTGSATVATRTIQTVATDLVITNGNGVSGNPNLSLYVQPNVVAGDYNTESLTSVSQAGSNGEPFGTETVNAVKFSVDDRGRFTTVTNVPIATATEGSKYPNYAAGTTYSRYDIIQNASKVYQAYQAIAAGSGAPTHTSGDNGGWRYLAAEATEQKGLASFAQEDFDVDSNGHVTIAALGVDNTQLQNNRIGFADGNTVENFELDQELTATTGYRGFNYLNYVKVNDTSGNLLF
;
A
#
# COMPACT_ATOMS: atom_id res chain seq x y z
N MET A 1 -127.66 92.87 1.52
CA MET A 1 -127.87 91.42 1.73
C MET A 1 -126.49 90.77 1.84
N ALA A 2 -126.26 89.84 2.77
CA ALA A 2 -124.95 89.21 2.99
C ALA A 2 -124.74 88.00 2.03
N ASN A 3 -123.56 87.90 1.39
CA ASN A 3 -123.23 86.90 0.35
C ASN A 3 -122.30 85.77 0.86
N ARG A 4 -122.54 85.20 2.05
CA ARG A 4 -121.73 84.06 2.57
C ARG A 4 -122.63 82.92 3.01
N ILE A 5 -122.45 81.75 2.40
CA ILE A 5 -123.10 80.51 2.84
C ILE A 5 -122.39 80.02 4.10
N GLN A 6 -123.18 79.70 5.13
CA GLN A 6 -122.71 79.13 6.37
C GLN A 6 -123.28 77.72 6.50
N LEU A 7 -122.41 76.72 6.44
CA LEU A 7 -122.76 75.32 6.65
C LEU A 7 -123.00 75.07 8.14
N ARG A 8 -123.79 74.03 8.47
CA ARG A 8 -123.93 73.58 9.87
C ARG A 8 -122.55 73.12 10.36
N ARG A 9 -122.19 73.54 11.57
CA ARG A 9 -120.85 73.37 12.15
C ARG A 9 -120.90 73.44 13.68
N GLY A 10 -119.94 72.83 14.33
CA GLY A 10 -119.78 72.72 15.79
C GLY A 10 -118.51 71.93 16.12
N GLY A 11 -118.10 71.86 17.39
CA GLY A 11 -117.05 70.93 17.82
C GLY A 11 -117.52 69.47 17.70
N ALA A 12 -116.60 68.51 17.56
CA ALA A 12 -116.93 67.10 17.41
C ALA A 12 -117.86 66.59 18.52
N GLN A 13 -117.64 67.03 19.77
CA GLN A 13 -118.48 66.66 20.90
C GLN A 13 -119.85 67.35 20.92
N GLU A 14 -119.94 68.58 20.39
CA GLU A 14 -121.22 69.29 20.24
C GLU A 14 -122.09 68.59 19.20
N TRP A 15 -121.50 68.21 18.07
CA TRP A 15 -122.16 67.40 17.07
C TRP A 15 -122.56 66.03 17.59
N ALA A 16 -121.70 65.39 18.39
CA ALA A 16 -121.98 64.08 18.93
C ALA A 16 -123.14 64.09 19.93
N ASN A 17 -123.25 65.16 20.74
CA ASN A 17 -124.34 65.33 21.69
C ASN A 17 -125.66 65.73 21.02
N ALA A 18 -125.62 66.65 20.04
CA ALA A 18 -126.80 67.04 19.28
C ALA A 18 -127.31 65.91 18.38
N ASN A 19 -126.38 65.09 17.86
CA ASN A 19 -126.59 63.96 16.97
C ASN A 19 -127.68 64.15 15.91
N PRO A 20 -127.70 65.27 15.17
CA PRO A 20 -128.77 65.54 14.23
C PRO A 20 -128.69 64.62 13.00
N THR A 21 -129.83 64.30 12.40
CA THR A 21 -129.87 63.77 11.04
C THR A 21 -129.72 64.93 10.06
N LEU A 22 -128.61 64.94 9.32
CA LEU A 22 -128.37 65.92 8.27
C LEU A 22 -129.17 65.54 7.01
N ALA A 23 -129.66 66.55 6.29
CA ALA A 23 -130.38 66.32 5.05
C ALA A 23 -129.48 65.65 4.00
N GLN A 24 -130.07 65.01 3.00
CA GLN A 24 -129.30 64.37 1.95
C GLN A 24 -128.40 65.38 1.22
N GLY A 25 -127.11 65.09 1.13
CA GLY A 25 -126.10 65.95 0.53
C GLY A 25 -125.65 67.12 1.41
N GLU A 26 -126.19 67.26 2.62
CA GLU A 26 -125.83 68.34 3.51
C GLU A 26 -124.47 68.10 4.19
N ILE A 27 -123.59 69.09 4.12
CA ILE A 27 -122.27 69.03 4.72
C ILE A 27 -122.35 69.54 6.16
N GLY A 28 -121.96 68.70 7.12
CA GLY A 28 -121.66 69.11 8.49
C GLY A 28 -120.15 69.06 8.76
N ILE A 29 -119.67 70.06 9.49
CA ILE A 29 -118.23 70.27 9.73
C ILE A 29 -117.93 70.25 11.23
N GLU A 30 -117.01 69.39 11.66
CA GLU A 30 -116.37 69.44 12.98
C GLU A 30 -115.25 70.48 12.98
N LEU A 31 -115.40 71.54 13.76
CA LEU A 31 -114.48 72.68 13.73
C LEU A 31 -113.12 72.39 14.37
N ASP A 32 -113.08 71.48 15.34
CA ASP A 32 -111.89 71.09 16.11
C ASP A 32 -111.05 70.01 15.42
N THR A 33 -111.69 69.09 14.68
CA THR A 33 -110.98 68.03 13.93
C THR A 33 -110.81 68.36 12.45
N GLY A 34 -111.51 69.40 11.95
CA GLY A 34 -111.58 69.74 10.53
C GLY A 34 -112.28 68.69 9.67
N ARG A 35 -112.93 67.71 10.28
CA ARG A 35 -113.57 66.59 9.57
C ARG A 35 -114.95 66.98 9.09
N ILE A 36 -115.36 66.32 8.01
CA ILE A 36 -116.67 66.51 7.40
C ILE A 36 -117.39 65.17 7.31
N LYS A 37 -118.70 65.24 7.52
CA LYS A 37 -119.64 64.18 7.18
C LYS A 37 -120.71 64.78 6.27
N ILE A 38 -121.17 63.99 5.31
CA ILE A 38 -122.25 64.38 4.39
C ILE A 38 -123.49 63.60 4.79
N GLY A 39 -124.59 64.30 5.03
CA GLY A 39 -125.87 63.69 5.35
C GLY A 39 -126.40 62.84 4.20
N ASP A 40 -127.01 61.71 4.53
CA ASP A 40 -127.76 60.87 3.60
C ASP A 40 -129.29 61.09 3.74
N GLY A 41 -129.70 62.00 4.63
CA GLY A 41 -131.10 62.29 4.94
C GLY A 41 -131.75 61.37 5.96
N VAL A 42 -131.05 60.36 6.48
CA VAL A 42 -131.63 59.31 7.34
C VAL A 42 -130.76 59.00 8.56
N THR A 43 -129.45 58.89 8.36
CA THR A 43 -128.49 58.50 9.39
C THR A 43 -128.13 59.71 10.26
N ALA A 44 -128.19 59.51 11.58
CA ALA A 44 -127.78 60.53 12.55
C ALA A 44 -126.26 60.76 12.51
N TRP A 45 -125.82 61.98 12.85
CA TRP A 45 -124.41 62.42 12.79
C TRP A 45 -123.39 61.39 13.30
N ASN A 46 -123.65 60.76 14.45
CA ASN A 46 -122.73 59.83 15.08
C ASN A 46 -122.44 58.58 14.25
N THR A 47 -123.40 58.15 13.44
CA THR A 47 -123.30 56.93 12.62
C THR A 47 -122.91 57.24 11.18
N LEU A 48 -123.06 58.49 10.73
CA LEU A 48 -122.56 58.92 9.42
C LEU A 48 -121.05 58.68 9.32
N ARG A 49 -120.62 58.13 8.18
CA ARG A 49 -119.20 57.93 7.90
C ARG A 49 -118.51 59.28 7.71
N TYR A 50 -117.23 59.35 8.05
CA TYR A 50 -116.39 60.45 7.59
C TYR A 50 -116.04 60.24 6.12
N GLU A 51 -116.02 61.31 5.33
CA GLU A 51 -115.64 61.24 3.92
C GLU A 51 -114.13 61.06 3.72
N ARG A 52 -113.33 61.31 4.78
CA ARG A 52 -111.89 61.02 4.80
C ARG A 52 -111.59 60.11 6.01
N PRO A 53 -110.94 58.95 5.80
CA PRO A 53 -110.46 58.11 6.91
C PRO A 53 -109.58 58.90 7.88
N VAL A 54 -109.57 58.48 9.15
CA VAL A 54 -108.66 59.03 10.16
C VAL A 54 -107.22 58.81 9.69
N GLU A 55 -106.40 59.86 9.70
CA GLU A 55 -104.96 59.72 9.46
C GLU A 55 -104.39 58.75 10.52
N SER A 56 -103.99 57.56 10.08
CA SER A 56 -103.43 56.51 10.95
C SER A 56 -101.92 56.67 11.01
N ASN A 57 -101.35 56.59 12.21
CA ASN A 57 -99.90 56.74 12.46
C ASN A 57 -99.11 55.44 12.20
N THR A 58 -99.73 54.46 11.54
CA THR A 58 -99.19 53.12 11.32
C THR A 58 -99.56 52.60 9.93
N ASN A 59 -98.58 51.99 9.26
CA ASN A 59 -98.77 51.28 8.00
C ASN A 59 -99.61 50.02 8.27
N THR A 60 -100.87 50.02 7.86
CA THR A 60 -101.77 48.86 7.99
C THR A 60 -101.82 48.08 6.68
N PRO A 61 -102.03 46.74 6.71
CA PRO A 61 -102.14 45.95 5.49
C PRO A 61 -103.17 46.53 4.50
N ASN A 62 -102.86 46.49 3.20
CA ASN A 62 -103.69 47.02 2.10
C ASN A 62 -103.92 48.54 2.10
N THR A 63 -103.13 49.29 2.87
CA THR A 63 -103.11 50.76 2.82
C THR A 63 -101.81 51.27 2.20
N LEU A 64 -101.84 52.51 1.71
CA LEU A 64 -100.63 53.17 1.23
C LEU A 64 -99.66 53.39 2.40
N VAL A 65 -98.35 53.26 2.13
CA VAL A 65 -97.31 53.47 3.14
C VAL A 65 -97.26 54.96 3.52
N GLN A 66 -97.29 55.25 4.82
CA GLN A 66 -97.06 56.57 5.38
C GLN A 66 -95.64 57.03 5.09
N ARG A 67 -95.51 58.25 4.59
CA ARG A 67 -94.23 58.95 4.43
C ARG A 67 -93.98 59.84 5.65
N ASP A 68 -92.71 59.97 6.04
CA ASP A 68 -92.29 60.97 7.03
C ASP A 68 -92.21 62.38 6.41
N ALA A 69 -91.82 63.36 7.23
CA ALA A 69 -91.70 64.76 6.82
C ALA A 69 -90.67 64.99 5.69
N ASP A 70 -89.70 64.09 5.56
CA ASP A 70 -88.67 64.12 4.52
C ASP A 70 -89.03 63.26 3.30
N GLY A 71 -90.22 62.65 3.31
CA GLY A 71 -90.74 61.82 2.23
C GLY A 71 -90.27 60.37 2.23
N ASN A 72 -89.55 59.92 3.26
CA ASN A 72 -89.08 58.53 3.40
C ASN A 72 -90.16 57.62 3.98
N PHE A 73 -89.96 56.31 3.89
CA PHE A 73 -90.80 55.33 4.59
C PHE A 73 -89.91 54.33 5.35
N ALA A 74 -90.38 53.87 6.50
CA ALA A 74 -89.73 52.81 7.28
C ALA A 74 -90.46 51.48 7.08
N ALA A 75 -89.70 50.42 6.78
CA ALA A 75 -90.19 49.04 6.71
C ALA A 75 -89.12 48.09 7.27
N ALA A 76 -89.52 47.03 7.96
CA ALA A 76 -88.58 46.02 8.46
C ALA A 76 -87.98 45.20 7.31
N THR A 77 -88.83 44.72 6.41
CA THR A 77 -88.44 44.00 5.19
C THR A 77 -89.22 44.55 4.02
N VAL A 78 -88.52 44.88 2.94
CA VAL A 78 -89.12 45.24 1.65
C VAL A 78 -89.01 44.04 0.72
N THR A 79 -90.11 43.30 0.53
CA THR A 79 -90.16 42.16 -0.40
C THR A 79 -90.53 42.66 -1.80
N ALA A 80 -89.62 43.37 -2.44
CA ALA A 80 -89.78 43.89 -3.81
C ALA A 80 -88.46 43.79 -4.58
N THR A 81 -88.53 43.79 -5.92
CA THR A 81 -87.35 44.01 -6.74
C THR A 81 -86.99 45.49 -6.67
N LEU A 82 -85.94 45.83 -5.93
CA LEU A 82 -85.41 47.19 -5.91
C LEU A 82 -84.50 47.39 -7.13
N ILE A 83 -84.78 48.41 -7.94
CA ILE A 83 -83.93 48.83 -9.06
C ILE A 83 -83.14 50.05 -8.60
N GLY A 84 -81.81 49.95 -8.63
CA GLY A 84 -80.90 51.01 -8.22
C GLY A 84 -79.66 50.48 -7.51
N ASN A 85 -78.67 51.35 -7.35
CA ASN A 85 -77.43 51.04 -6.66
C ASN A 85 -77.63 51.15 -5.14
N ALA A 86 -77.30 50.10 -4.38
CA ALA A 86 -77.34 50.17 -2.92
C ALA A 86 -76.24 51.12 -2.42
N SER A 87 -76.52 51.94 -1.41
CA SER A 87 -75.54 52.90 -0.87
C SER A 87 -74.23 52.25 -0.41
N THR A 88 -74.30 50.98 0.02
CA THR A 88 -73.13 50.17 0.41
C THR A 88 -72.35 49.63 -0.79
N ALA A 89 -73.00 49.47 -1.95
CA ALA A 89 -72.40 49.02 -3.22
C ALA A 89 -71.90 50.19 -4.10
N THR A 90 -72.25 51.44 -3.79
CA THR A 90 -71.83 52.64 -4.54
C THR A 90 -70.31 52.76 -4.73
N ARG A 91 -69.54 52.20 -3.81
CA ARG A 91 -68.07 52.19 -3.93
C ARG A 91 -67.54 51.29 -5.04
N LEU A 92 -68.31 50.31 -5.50
CA LEU A 92 -67.96 49.37 -6.58
C LEU A 92 -68.70 49.67 -7.89
N ASP A 93 -69.62 50.64 -7.89
CA ASP A 93 -70.29 51.18 -9.09
C ASP A 93 -69.27 51.66 -10.14
N GLN A 94 -68.15 52.19 -9.66
CA GLN A 94 -66.96 52.44 -10.46
C GLN A 94 -65.99 51.28 -10.31
N THR A 95 -65.73 50.57 -11.40
CA THR A 95 -64.78 49.44 -11.49
C THR A 95 -63.44 49.79 -10.83
N ARG A 96 -62.90 48.85 -10.05
CA ARG A 96 -61.60 49.00 -9.37
C ARG A 96 -60.56 48.10 -10.01
N GLN A 97 -59.39 48.64 -10.31
CA GLN A 97 -58.25 47.82 -10.71
C GLN A 97 -57.61 47.22 -9.46
N ILE A 98 -57.47 45.90 -9.44
CA ILE A 98 -56.67 45.16 -8.47
C ILE A 98 -55.33 44.85 -9.13
N GLN A 99 -54.23 45.22 -8.47
CA GLN A 99 -52.89 45.11 -9.01
C GLN A 99 -51.93 44.51 -7.97
N LEU A 100 -51.17 43.49 -8.38
CA LEU A 100 -49.94 43.04 -7.72
C LEU A 100 -48.73 43.68 -8.41
N SER A 101 -47.75 44.11 -7.62
CA SER A 101 -46.52 44.74 -8.11
C SER A 101 -45.29 44.13 -7.44
N GLY A 102 -44.12 44.26 -8.08
CA GLY A 102 -42.87 43.64 -7.64
C GLY A 102 -42.51 42.41 -8.47
N ASP A 103 -41.92 41.39 -7.83
CA ASP A 103 -41.39 40.21 -8.52
C ASP A 103 -42.48 39.33 -9.15
N ALA A 104 -43.70 39.37 -8.61
CA ALA A 104 -44.89 38.81 -9.21
C ALA A 104 -45.85 39.94 -9.58
N THR A 105 -46.31 39.94 -10.82
CA THR A 105 -47.22 40.95 -11.36
C THR A 105 -48.54 40.31 -11.78
N ALA A 106 -49.63 41.00 -11.52
CA ALA A 106 -50.97 40.61 -11.99
C ALA A 106 -51.89 41.83 -11.92
N SER A 107 -52.76 42.00 -12.92
CA SER A 107 -53.71 43.11 -12.95
C SER A 107 -55.08 42.63 -13.41
N GLY A 108 -56.15 43.15 -12.83
CA GLY A 108 -57.51 42.86 -13.27
C GLY A 108 -58.50 43.86 -12.73
N ASN A 109 -59.62 43.98 -13.42
CA ASN A 109 -60.69 44.91 -13.07
C ASN A 109 -61.80 44.16 -12.33
N PHE A 110 -62.18 44.65 -11.15
CA PHE A 110 -63.25 44.11 -10.32
C PHE A 110 -64.40 45.11 -10.24
N ASP A 111 -65.60 44.68 -10.62
CA ASP A 111 -66.85 45.45 -10.56
C ASP A 111 -67.93 44.77 -9.67
N GLY A 112 -67.60 43.63 -9.05
CA GLY A 112 -68.50 42.90 -8.17
C GLY A 112 -69.56 42.03 -8.88
N SER A 113 -69.57 41.98 -10.22
CA SER A 113 -70.54 41.17 -10.97
C SER A 113 -70.24 39.66 -10.91
N GLN A 114 -68.96 39.29 -10.84
CA GLN A 114 -68.45 37.92 -10.73
C GLN A 114 -67.12 37.87 -9.97
N ASN A 115 -66.62 36.67 -9.70
CA ASN A 115 -65.29 36.47 -9.13
C ASN A 115 -64.20 36.93 -10.11
N LEU A 116 -63.23 37.71 -9.63
CA LEU A 116 -62.03 38.08 -10.40
C LEU A 116 -60.93 37.03 -10.19
N ASN A 117 -60.56 36.31 -11.26
CA ASN A 117 -59.38 35.45 -11.26
C ASN A 117 -58.15 36.24 -11.72
N LEU A 118 -57.15 36.38 -10.85
CA LEU A 118 -55.93 37.13 -11.15
C LEU A 118 -54.80 36.17 -11.54
N ALA A 119 -54.51 36.08 -12.85
CA ALA A 119 -53.39 35.28 -13.34
C ALA A 119 -52.07 36.00 -13.03
N THR A 120 -51.26 35.42 -12.15
CA THR A 120 -49.96 35.95 -11.76
C THR A 120 -48.87 35.53 -12.73
N THR A 121 -48.04 36.48 -13.14
CA THR A 121 -46.79 36.21 -13.88
C THR A 121 -45.60 36.58 -13.00
N LEU A 122 -44.52 35.80 -13.07
CA LEU A 122 -43.25 36.21 -12.48
C LEU A 122 -42.54 37.15 -13.47
N SER A 123 -42.08 38.29 -12.97
CA SER A 123 -41.31 39.24 -13.77
C SER A 123 -39.95 38.64 -14.12
N LEU A 124 -39.52 38.88 -15.34
CA LEU A 124 -38.20 38.49 -15.79
C LEU A 124 -37.14 39.34 -15.06
N ILE A 125 -36.16 38.70 -14.42
CA ILE A 125 -35.09 39.39 -13.71
C ILE A 125 -33.90 39.55 -14.67
N ALA A 126 -33.81 40.71 -15.31
CA ALA A 126 -32.81 40.97 -16.35
C ALA A 126 -31.35 41.06 -15.92
N THR A 127 -31.13 41.09 -14.60
CA THR A 127 -29.79 41.17 -14.01
C THR A 127 -29.20 39.81 -13.64
N LEU A 128 -29.96 38.72 -13.82
CA LEU A 128 -29.46 37.38 -13.54
C LEU A 128 -28.61 36.84 -14.71
N PRO A 129 -27.46 36.18 -14.47
CA PRO A 129 -26.54 35.71 -15.52
C PRO A 129 -27.09 34.57 -16.40
N HIS A 130 -28.31 34.13 -16.18
CA HIS A 130 -29.04 33.27 -17.11
C HIS A 130 -29.79 34.05 -18.20
N TYR A 131 -29.69 35.39 -18.20
CA TYR A 131 -30.23 36.20 -19.28
C TYR A 131 -29.56 35.80 -20.59
N LEU A 132 -30.32 35.11 -21.43
CA LEU A 132 -29.98 35.06 -22.83
C LEU A 132 -30.32 36.43 -23.41
N GLN A 133 -29.56 36.84 -24.41
CA GLN A 133 -30.04 37.82 -25.38
C GLN A 133 -31.49 37.45 -25.74
N ASP A 134 -32.36 38.46 -25.81
CA ASP A 134 -33.70 38.42 -26.44
C ASP A 134 -34.95 38.42 -25.54
N ASN A 135 -34.83 38.56 -24.20
CA ASN A 135 -35.98 38.74 -23.29
C ASN A 135 -37.07 37.63 -23.38
N ASP A 136 -36.74 36.43 -23.87
CA ASP A 136 -37.73 35.35 -24.07
C ASP A 136 -37.94 34.54 -22.76
N PRO A 137 -39.14 34.58 -22.15
CA PRO A 137 -39.44 33.88 -20.90
C PRO A 137 -39.61 32.35 -21.06
N SER A 138 -39.58 31.82 -22.28
CA SER A 138 -39.80 30.39 -22.54
C SER A 138 -38.52 29.54 -22.47
N ILE A 139 -37.35 30.16 -22.40
CA ILE A 139 -36.07 29.44 -22.46
C ILE A 139 -35.71 28.81 -21.11
N THR A 140 -35.30 27.54 -21.15
CA THR A 140 -34.85 26.79 -19.97
C THR A 140 -33.36 26.46 -20.04
N ARG A 141 -32.67 26.46 -18.88
CA ARG A 141 -31.25 26.08 -18.74
C ARG A 141 -31.02 25.35 -17.42
N THR A 142 -30.00 24.51 -17.38
CA THR A 142 -29.56 23.79 -16.16
C THR A 142 -28.36 24.49 -15.52
N PHE A 143 -28.40 24.66 -14.20
CA PHE A 143 -27.33 25.26 -13.39
C PHE A 143 -26.79 24.27 -12.37
N THR A 144 -25.52 24.42 -12.01
CA THR A 144 -24.87 23.60 -10.98
C THR A 144 -24.95 24.27 -9.61
N GLU A 145 -25.03 25.60 -9.59
CA GLU A 145 -25.14 26.40 -8.37
C GLU A 145 -26.12 27.55 -8.60
N VAL A 146 -26.92 27.86 -7.57
CA VAL A 146 -27.74 29.07 -7.48
C VAL A 146 -27.38 29.84 -6.22
N THR A 147 -27.30 31.15 -6.32
CA THR A 147 -27.25 32.04 -5.16
C THR A 147 -28.64 32.55 -4.90
N VAL A 148 -29.11 32.40 -3.67
CA VAL A 148 -30.40 32.93 -3.22
C VAL A 148 -30.19 34.08 -2.24
N ASP A 149 -31.04 35.09 -2.30
CA ASP A 149 -31.08 36.13 -1.27
C ASP A 149 -31.79 35.65 0.00
N GLN A 150 -31.82 36.48 1.04
CA GLN A 150 -32.50 36.16 2.30
C GLN A 150 -34.01 35.95 2.16
N LYS A 151 -34.60 36.39 1.04
CA LYS A 151 -36.02 36.19 0.72
C LYS A 151 -36.24 34.90 -0.09
N GLY A 152 -35.18 34.14 -0.40
CA GLY A 152 -35.22 32.89 -1.16
C GLY A 152 -35.28 33.09 -2.67
N ARG A 153 -35.08 34.30 -3.17
CA ARG A 153 -35.08 34.59 -4.62
C ARG A 153 -33.74 34.24 -5.21
N VAL A 154 -33.72 33.60 -6.38
CA VAL A 154 -32.47 33.36 -7.12
C VAL A 154 -31.94 34.71 -7.60
N VAL A 155 -30.72 35.07 -7.18
CA VAL A 155 -30.03 36.34 -7.50
C VAL A 155 -28.72 36.13 -8.27
N ASN A 156 -28.25 34.88 -8.39
CA ASN A 156 -27.16 34.50 -9.28
C ASN A 156 -27.24 32.98 -9.59
N ALA A 157 -26.59 32.53 -10.66
CA ALA A 157 -26.43 31.11 -10.97
C ALA A 157 -25.17 30.86 -11.81
N LYS A 158 -24.59 29.66 -11.70
CA LYS A 158 -23.41 29.25 -12.47
C LYS A 158 -23.66 27.95 -13.24
N THR A 159 -23.21 27.90 -14.48
CA THR A 159 -23.16 26.67 -15.28
C THR A 159 -21.94 25.83 -14.93
N ALA A 160 -21.93 24.56 -15.32
CA ALA A 160 -20.79 23.66 -15.11
C ALA A 160 -19.46 24.24 -15.65
N SER A 161 -19.49 24.94 -16.78
CA SER A 161 -18.31 25.58 -17.38
C SER A 161 -17.76 26.77 -16.58
N GLN A 162 -18.57 27.35 -15.69
CA GLN A 162 -18.17 28.45 -14.82
C GLN A 162 -17.72 27.95 -13.44
N MET A 163 -17.90 26.66 -13.14
CA MET A 163 -17.40 26.03 -11.92
C MET A 163 -15.89 25.80 -12.05
N ASN A 164 -15.14 26.09 -10.99
CA ASN A 164 -13.70 25.85 -10.92
C ASN A 164 -13.32 25.43 -9.49
N LEU A 165 -12.07 24.99 -9.30
CA LEU A 165 -11.59 24.53 -7.99
C LEU A 165 -11.61 25.63 -6.93
N THR A 166 -11.40 26.90 -7.31
CA THR A 166 -11.49 28.06 -6.40
C THR A 166 -12.87 28.20 -5.80
N LEU A 167 -13.94 27.99 -6.56
CA LEU A 167 -15.32 28.06 -6.07
C LEU A 167 -15.66 26.95 -5.06
N TYR A 168 -14.92 25.84 -5.09
CA TYR A 168 -14.99 24.79 -4.08
C TYR A 168 -13.91 24.91 -2.99
N GLY A 169 -13.13 26.00 -3.03
CA GLY A 169 -12.00 26.25 -2.12
C GLY A 169 -10.91 25.17 -2.14
N LEU A 170 -10.83 24.43 -3.25
CA LEU A 170 -9.88 23.33 -3.46
C LEU A 170 -8.57 23.81 -4.11
N ASP A 171 -8.44 25.10 -4.41
CA ASP A 171 -7.27 25.70 -5.06
C ASP A 171 -6.17 26.14 -4.09
N GLY A 172 -6.40 25.98 -2.78
CA GLY A 172 -5.45 26.36 -1.74
C GLY A 172 -5.44 27.82 -1.34
N SER A 173 -6.31 28.64 -1.92
CA SER A 173 -6.50 30.03 -1.49
C SER A 173 -7.30 30.13 -0.17
N ALA A 174 -8.13 29.13 0.13
CA ALA A 174 -9.03 29.10 1.28
C ALA A 174 -8.53 28.13 2.37
N THR A 175 -7.45 28.50 3.08
CA THR A 175 -6.86 27.65 4.13
C THR A 175 -7.63 27.63 5.46
N SER A 176 -8.71 28.40 5.58
CA SER A 176 -9.46 28.57 6.83
C SER A 176 -10.98 28.55 6.67
N ASP A 177 -11.51 28.27 5.47
CA ASP A 177 -12.95 28.19 5.25
C ASP A 177 -13.46 26.80 5.61
N THR A 178 -14.16 26.71 6.74
CA THR A 178 -14.73 25.45 7.25
C THR A 178 -16.00 25.01 6.54
N SER A 179 -16.48 25.76 5.54
CA SER A 179 -17.66 25.40 4.74
C SER A 179 -17.34 24.53 3.52
N LEU A 180 -16.05 24.25 3.27
CA LEU A 180 -15.57 23.49 2.12
C LEU A 180 -15.63 21.98 2.35
N ALA A 181 -15.85 21.22 1.27
CA ALA A 181 -16.00 19.76 1.31
C ALA A 181 -14.72 19.01 1.71
N MET A 182 -13.54 19.62 1.53
CA MET A 182 -12.26 19.14 2.09
C MET A 182 -11.25 20.30 2.21
N PRO A 183 -10.38 20.34 3.25
CA PRO A 183 -9.32 21.33 3.35
C PRO A 183 -8.24 21.09 2.27
N TRP A 184 -7.77 22.16 1.63
CA TRP A 184 -6.61 22.07 0.75
C TRP A 184 -5.36 21.57 1.51
N SER A 185 -4.58 20.70 0.86
CA SER A 185 -3.37 20.11 1.43
C SER A 185 -2.17 20.38 0.54
N ALA A 186 -1.28 21.27 0.99
CA ALA A 186 0.00 21.55 0.33
C ALA A 186 0.83 20.27 0.07
N ARG A 187 0.64 19.23 0.90
CA ARG A 187 1.31 17.93 0.75
C ARG A 187 0.80 17.15 -0.45
N LEU A 188 -0.52 17.13 -0.66
CA LEU A 188 -1.11 16.46 -1.80
C LEU A 188 -0.76 17.22 -3.09
N GLN A 189 -0.81 18.55 -3.05
CA GLN A 189 -0.40 19.39 -4.17
C GLN A 189 1.04 19.10 -4.59
N SER A 190 1.98 19.01 -3.63
CA SER A 190 3.38 18.70 -3.97
C SER A 190 3.59 17.36 -4.67
N ILE A 191 2.72 16.35 -4.43
CA ILE A 191 2.78 15.07 -5.14
C ILE A 191 2.21 15.21 -6.56
N VAL A 192 1.14 15.99 -6.73
CA VAL A 192 0.55 16.27 -8.04
C VAL A 192 1.49 17.10 -8.92
N ASP A 193 2.25 18.02 -8.33
CA ASP A 193 3.20 18.88 -9.03
C ASP A 193 4.53 18.17 -9.37
N GLU A 194 4.84 17.06 -8.70
CA GLU A 194 6.04 16.27 -8.98
C GLU A 194 5.91 15.59 -10.35
N SER A 195 6.79 15.97 -11.27
CA SER A 195 6.79 15.48 -12.65
C SER A 195 7.71 14.29 -12.87
N GLY A 196 8.59 13.98 -11.91
CA GLY A 196 9.46 12.82 -11.94
C GLY A 196 8.70 11.51 -11.72
N THR A 197 9.26 10.42 -12.22
CA THR A 197 8.75 9.05 -12.01
C THR A 197 9.71 8.26 -11.12
N GLY A 198 9.20 7.30 -10.36
CA GLY A 198 10.00 6.40 -9.55
C GLY A 198 9.86 6.66 -8.05
N LEU A 199 10.98 6.64 -7.33
CA LEU A 199 10.98 6.77 -5.86
C LEU A 199 10.78 8.23 -5.44
N ILE A 200 9.57 8.57 -5.00
CA ILE A 200 9.25 9.89 -4.44
C ILE A 200 9.54 9.89 -2.95
N ALA A 201 10.43 10.80 -2.52
CA ALA A 201 10.74 11.03 -1.12
C ALA A 201 10.25 12.41 -0.68
N ARG A 202 9.65 12.49 0.50
CA ARG A 202 9.30 13.78 1.10
C ARG A 202 10.57 14.44 1.65
N THR A 203 10.94 15.57 1.07
CA THR A 203 12.17 16.34 1.40
C THR A 203 11.90 17.57 2.25
N GLY A 204 10.62 17.91 2.47
CA GLY A 204 10.18 19.01 3.33
C GLY A 204 8.71 18.87 3.77
N SER A 205 8.16 19.85 4.48
CA SER A 205 6.78 19.77 5.03
C SER A 205 5.71 19.60 3.95
N ALA A 206 5.91 20.24 2.78
CA ALA A 206 5.05 20.20 1.59
C ALA A 206 5.92 20.17 0.31
N THR A 207 6.98 19.36 0.34
CA THR A 207 7.93 19.24 -0.76
C THR A 207 8.29 17.78 -0.90
N VAL A 208 8.16 17.27 -2.10
CA VAL A 208 8.66 15.96 -2.49
C VAL A 208 9.72 16.14 -3.57
N ALA A 209 10.56 15.13 -3.74
CA ALA A 209 11.50 15.04 -4.83
C ALA A 209 11.64 13.57 -5.21
N THR A 210 11.90 13.29 -6.49
CA THR A 210 12.39 11.97 -6.88
C THR A 210 13.81 11.74 -6.38
N ARG A 211 14.08 10.52 -5.91
CA ARG A 211 15.40 10.07 -5.44
C ARG A 211 15.82 8.82 -6.19
N THR A 212 17.13 8.65 -6.29
CA THR A 212 17.75 7.44 -6.83
C THR A 212 18.57 6.82 -5.72
N ILE A 213 18.42 5.52 -5.51
CA ILE A 213 19.33 4.77 -4.64
C ILE A 213 20.68 4.73 -5.34
N GLN A 214 21.71 5.23 -4.67
CA GLN A 214 23.07 5.29 -5.19
C GLN A 214 24.03 4.72 -4.14
N THR A 215 25.16 4.21 -4.60
CA THR A 215 26.28 3.82 -3.75
C THR A 215 27.41 4.83 -3.97
N VAL A 216 28.16 5.12 -2.91
CA VAL A 216 29.35 5.98 -2.98
C VAL A 216 30.64 5.16 -3.14
N ALA A 217 30.58 3.85 -2.87
CA ALA A 217 31.69 2.92 -2.98
C ALA A 217 31.37 1.82 -4.00
N THR A 218 32.40 1.16 -4.51
CA THR A 218 32.27 0.10 -5.51
C THR A 218 31.81 -1.24 -4.94
N ASP A 219 31.53 -1.35 -3.65
CA ASP A 219 31.19 -2.64 -3.01
C ASP A 219 29.81 -3.18 -3.41
N LEU A 220 28.88 -2.26 -3.72
CA LEU A 220 27.51 -2.58 -4.12
C LEU A 220 27.24 -2.10 -5.53
N VAL A 221 26.51 -2.91 -6.29
CA VAL A 221 25.94 -2.55 -7.59
C VAL A 221 24.46 -2.30 -7.41
N ILE A 222 24.03 -1.10 -7.79
CA ILE A 222 22.61 -0.74 -7.84
C ILE A 222 22.21 -0.64 -9.31
N THR A 223 21.21 -1.42 -9.70
CA THR A 223 20.56 -1.32 -11.02
C THR A 223 19.13 -0.82 -10.84
N ASN A 224 18.65 -0.01 -11.79
CA ASN A 224 17.35 0.66 -11.71
C ASN A 224 17.13 1.41 -10.38
N GLY A 225 18.15 2.11 -9.87
CA GLY A 225 18.10 2.77 -8.56
C GLY A 225 17.01 3.83 -8.42
N ASN A 226 16.48 4.35 -9.54
CA ASN A 226 15.34 5.28 -9.56
C ASN A 226 13.98 4.57 -9.62
N GLY A 227 13.95 3.25 -9.87
CA GLY A 227 12.73 2.44 -9.97
C GLY A 227 11.90 2.66 -11.24
N VAL A 228 12.40 3.39 -12.24
CA VAL A 228 11.61 3.77 -13.43
C VAL A 228 11.51 2.63 -14.44
N SER A 229 12.62 1.97 -14.73
CA SER A 229 12.69 0.88 -15.73
C SER A 229 12.44 -0.52 -15.13
N GLY A 230 12.04 -0.60 -13.86
CA GLY A 230 11.81 -1.85 -13.12
C GLY A 230 12.13 -1.70 -11.63
N ASN A 231 12.05 -2.80 -10.88
CA ASN A 231 12.38 -2.81 -9.45
C ASN A 231 13.87 -2.42 -9.25
N PRO A 232 14.18 -1.55 -8.28
CA PRO A 232 15.56 -1.35 -7.84
C PRO A 232 16.15 -2.68 -7.36
N ASN A 233 17.31 -3.06 -7.88
CA ASN A 233 18.02 -4.27 -7.47
C ASN A 233 19.41 -3.90 -6.95
N LEU A 234 19.72 -4.43 -5.76
CA LEU A 234 20.98 -4.25 -5.05
C LEU A 234 21.70 -5.61 -5.02
N SER A 235 22.96 -5.62 -5.46
CA SER A 235 23.81 -6.82 -5.45
C SER A 235 25.23 -6.45 -5.03
N LEU A 236 25.99 -7.43 -4.55
CA LEU A 236 27.44 -7.24 -4.36
C LEU A 236 28.13 -7.09 -5.72
N TYR A 237 29.14 -6.23 -5.75
CA TYR A 237 29.98 -6.04 -6.92
C TYR A 237 30.84 -7.29 -7.20
N VAL A 238 30.92 -7.65 -8.47
CA VAL A 238 31.80 -8.72 -8.95
C VAL A 238 33.23 -8.19 -8.92
N GLN A 239 34.08 -8.84 -8.14
CA GLN A 239 35.45 -8.40 -7.91
C GLN A 239 36.34 -8.88 -9.07
N PRO A 240 36.95 -7.98 -9.87
CA PRO A 240 37.68 -8.37 -11.08
C PRO A 240 38.94 -9.21 -10.81
N ASN A 241 39.46 -9.14 -9.58
CA ASN A 241 40.66 -9.87 -9.17
C ASN A 241 40.36 -11.10 -8.30
N VAL A 242 39.09 -11.46 -8.12
CA VAL A 242 38.69 -12.69 -7.45
C VAL A 242 38.28 -13.70 -8.51
N VAL A 243 38.98 -14.83 -8.55
CA VAL A 243 38.60 -15.95 -9.42
C VAL A 243 37.67 -16.84 -8.62
N ALA A 244 36.44 -17.03 -9.10
CA ALA A 244 35.51 -17.97 -8.50
C ALA A 244 36.07 -19.39 -8.61
N GLY A 245 36.08 -20.13 -7.52
CA GLY A 245 36.61 -21.48 -7.50
C GLY A 245 36.96 -21.97 -6.11
N ASP A 246 37.49 -23.20 -6.11
CA ASP A 246 38.02 -23.83 -4.92
C ASP A 246 39.51 -23.52 -4.78
N TYR A 247 39.89 -23.08 -3.60
CA TYR A 247 41.27 -22.82 -3.21
C TYR A 247 41.69 -23.85 -2.18
N ASN A 248 42.95 -24.29 -2.29
CA ASN A 248 43.52 -25.32 -1.42
C ASN A 248 42.76 -26.65 -1.55
N THR A 249 42.49 -27.05 -2.81
CA THR A 249 41.81 -28.30 -3.15
C THR A 249 42.65 -29.51 -2.78
N GLU A 250 41.97 -30.54 -2.32
CA GLU A 250 42.53 -31.82 -2.00
C GLU A 250 43.22 -32.49 -3.21
N SER A 251 44.34 -33.18 -2.98
CA SER A 251 45.05 -33.95 -4.03
C SER A 251 44.27 -35.22 -4.39
N LEU A 252 44.48 -35.80 -5.58
CA LEU A 252 43.84 -37.05 -6.03
C LEU A 252 44.06 -38.26 -5.09
N THR A 253 45.08 -38.20 -4.25
CA THR A 253 45.40 -39.22 -3.26
C THR A 253 44.79 -38.95 -1.89
N SER A 254 44.06 -37.84 -1.69
CA SER A 254 43.44 -37.47 -0.41
C SER A 254 42.26 -38.41 -0.04
N VAL A 255 42.18 -38.80 1.23
CA VAL A 255 41.09 -39.64 1.74
C VAL A 255 39.91 -38.76 2.12
N SER A 256 38.78 -38.98 1.46
CA SER A 256 37.51 -38.28 1.69
C SER A 256 36.60 -38.97 2.73
N GLN A 257 37.13 -39.94 3.48
CA GLN A 257 36.40 -40.69 4.51
C GLN A 257 36.54 -40.03 5.89
N ALA A 258 35.49 -40.16 6.71
CA ALA A 258 35.46 -39.69 8.09
C ALA A 258 36.51 -40.40 8.96
N GLY A 259 37.03 -39.71 9.98
CA GLY A 259 37.96 -40.29 10.94
C GLY A 259 37.35 -41.41 11.79
N SER A 260 38.20 -42.20 12.44
CA SER A 260 37.79 -43.35 13.26
C SER A 260 36.85 -43.00 14.43
N ASN A 261 36.75 -41.73 14.84
CA ASN A 261 35.80 -41.27 15.85
C ASN A 261 34.67 -40.38 15.27
N GLY A 262 34.39 -40.49 13.97
CA GLY A 262 33.31 -39.75 13.31
C GLY A 262 33.64 -38.28 13.06
N GLU A 263 34.91 -37.91 13.14
CA GLU A 263 35.35 -36.57 12.76
C GLU A 263 35.17 -36.37 11.25
N PRO A 264 34.76 -35.18 10.80
CA PRO A 264 34.37 -34.95 9.40
C PRO A 264 35.41 -35.40 8.37
N PHE A 265 36.71 -35.40 8.74
CA PHE A 265 37.83 -35.85 7.91
C PHE A 265 38.98 -36.36 8.81
N GLY A 266 39.69 -37.41 8.34
CA GLY A 266 40.65 -38.25 9.08
C GLY A 266 41.63 -37.52 10.02
N THR A 267 41.63 -37.93 11.28
CA THR A 267 42.22 -37.21 12.43
C THR A 267 43.71 -37.34 12.66
N GLU A 268 44.46 -37.85 11.68
CA GLU A 268 45.90 -38.13 11.85
C GLU A 268 46.79 -37.37 10.84
N THR A 269 46.20 -36.48 10.03
CA THR A 269 46.89 -35.73 8.97
C THR A 269 47.06 -34.24 9.28
N VAL A 270 48.15 -33.62 8.81
CA VAL A 270 48.22 -32.15 8.63
C VAL A 270 47.06 -31.70 7.73
N ASN A 271 46.12 -30.94 8.29
CA ASN A 271 44.94 -30.46 7.59
C ASN A 271 45.15 -29.06 7.02
N ALA A 272 44.55 -28.82 5.86
CA ALA A 272 44.38 -27.53 5.21
C ALA A 272 42.91 -27.09 5.35
N VAL A 273 42.64 -25.79 5.29
CA VAL A 273 41.28 -25.31 5.04
C VAL A 273 41.13 -25.10 3.54
N LYS A 274 40.16 -25.80 2.95
CA LYS A 274 39.64 -25.55 1.61
C LYS A 274 38.59 -24.46 1.70
N PHE A 275 38.70 -23.50 0.80
CA PHE A 275 37.72 -22.43 0.63
C PHE A 275 37.13 -22.52 -0.76
N SER A 276 35.81 -22.45 -0.86
CA SER A 276 35.16 -22.09 -2.13
C SER A 276 34.81 -20.61 -2.06
N VAL A 277 35.17 -19.84 -3.08
CA VAL A 277 34.77 -18.43 -3.21
C VAL A 277 33.96 -18.20 -4.46
N ASP A 278 32.97 -17.30 -4.37
CA ASP A 278 32.32 -16.76 -5.55
C ASP A 278 33.10 -15.57 -6.14
N ASP A 279 32.67 -15.13 -7.31
CA ASP A 279 33.19 -13.96 -8.04
C ASP A 279 32.97 -12.62 -7.30
N ARG A 280 32.26 -12.64 -6.17
CA ARG A 280 31.99 -11.49 -5.29
C ARG A 280 32.85 -11.53 -4.03
N GLY A 281 33.80 -12.47 -3.94
CA GLY A 281 34.75 -12.58 -2.83
C GLY A 281 34.15 -13.17 -1.55
N ARG A 282 32.96 -13.78 -1.61
CA ARG A 282 32.36 -14.45 -0.45
C ARG A 282 32.83 -15.89 -0.38
N PHE A 283 33.15 -16.35 0.82
CA PHE A 283 33.28 -17.78 1.09
C PHE A 283 31.91 -18.45 0.96
N THR A 284 31.76 -19.36 0.00
CA THR A 284 30.55 -20.17 -0.19
C THR A 284 30.64 -21.47 0.59
N THR A 285 31.85 -22.02 0.75
CA THR A 285 32.12 -23.15 1.64
C THR A 285 33.47 -22.98 2.34
N VAL A 286 33.57 -23.53 3.55
CA VAL A 286 34.80 -23.60 4.34
C VAL A 286 34.86 -24.99 4.96
N THR A 287 35.81 -25.82 4.53
CA THR A 287 35.94 -27.21 4.97
C THR A 287 37.39 -27.55 5.21
N ASN A 288 37.68 -28.28 6.29
CA ASN A 288 39.01 -28.86 6.48
C ASN A 288 39.20 -30.03 5.52
N VAL A 289 40.35 -30.10 4.86
CA VAL A 289 40.75 -31.19 3.97
C VAL A 289 42.13 -31.72 4.37
N PRO A 290 42.38 -33.04 4.30
CA PRO A 290 43.68 -33.61 4.60
C PRO A 290 44.70 -33.30 3.49
N ILE A 291 45.92 -32.88 3.85
CA ILE A 291 47.01 -32.58 2.88
C ILE A 291 47.84 -33.83 2.54
N ALA A 292 47.81 -34.85 3.41
CA ALA A 292 48.43 -36.16 3.20
C ALA A 292 47.45 -37.29 3.59
N THR A 293 47.72 -38.53 3.23
CA THR A 293 46.91 -39.67 3.67
C THR A 293 47.80 -40.59 4.46
N ALA A 294 47.99 -40.23 5.73
CA ALA A 294 48.76 -41.05 6.64
C ALA A 294 47.86 -41.43 7.80
N THR A 295 47.48 -42.70 7.84
CA THR A 295 47.13 -43.37 9.09
C THR A 295 48.44 -43.64 9.82
N GLU A 296 48.50 -43.37 11.12
CA GLU A 296 49.65 -43.77 11.95
C GLU A 296 49.83 -45.29 11.82
N GLY A 297 50.91 -45.68 11.15
CA GLY A 297 51.26 -47.07 10.89
C GLY A 297 52.57 -47.39 11.55
N SER A 298 52.59 -48.47 12.30
CA SER A 298 53.82 -49.00 12.88
C SER A 298 54.63 -49.71 11.79
N LYS A 299 55.94 -49.41 11.69
CA LYS A 299 56.82 -49.89 10.59
C LYS A 299 56.85 -51.41 10.42
N TYR A 300 56.70 -52.16 11.51
CA TYR A 300 56.89 -53.60 11.54
C TYR A 300 55.59 -54.32 11.90
N PRO A 301 55.38 -55.55 11.40
CA PRO A 301 54.20 -56.33 11.76
C PRO A 301 54.21 -56.70 13.25
N ASN A 302 53.04 -56.70 13.88
CA ASN A 302 52.88 -57.20 15.25
C ASN A 302 53.25 -58.70 15.31
N TYR A 303 53.81 -59.12 16.44
CA TYR A 303 53.98 -60.55 16.73
C TYR A 303 52.65 -61.31 16.58
N ALA A 304 52.70 -62.44 15.87
CA ALA A 304 51.59 -63.34 15.62
C ALA A 304 52.00 -64.75 16.02
N ALA A 305 51.30 -65.33 17.00
CA ALA A 305 51.66 -66.63 17.57
C ALA A 305 51.58 -67.79 16.56
N GLY A 306 50.77 -67.67 15.51
CA GLY A 306 50.63 -68.69 14.45
C GLY A 306 51.69 -68.62 13.35
N THR A 307 52.59 -67.64 13.39
CA THR A 307 53.57 -67.40 12.32
C THR A 307 54.93 -68.00 12.68
N THR A 308 55.57 -68.66 11.72
CA THR A 308 56.99 -69.04 11.81
C THR A 308 57.83 -67.88 11.32
N TYR A 309 58.83 -67.48 12.11
CA TYR A 309 59.74 -66.39 11.76
C TYR A 309 61.09 -66.94 11.30
N SER A 310 61.52 -66.52 10.13
CA SER A 310 62.86 -66.79 9.60
C SER A 310 63.90 -65.94 10.31
N ARG A 311 65.16 -66.37 10.25
CA ARG A 311 66.27 -65.53 10.70
C ARG A 311 66.25 -64.21 9.93
N TYR A 312 66.38 -63.11 10.66
CA TYR A 312 66.30 -61.71 10.24
C TYR A 312 64.90 -61.11 10.09
N ASP A 313 63.83 -61.89 10.29
CA ASP A 313 62.48 -61.32 10.36
C ASP A 313 62.40 -60.29 11.49
N ILE A 314 61.77 -59.14 11.20
CA ILE A 314 61.60 -58.05 12.15
C ILE A 314 60.12 -57.91 12.47
N ILE A 315 59.82 -57.83 13.76
CA ILE A 315 58.48 -57.61 14.28
C ILE A 315 58.51 -56.51 15.33
N GLN A 316 57.32 -56.08 15.71
CA GLN A 316 57.12 -55.33 16.94
C GLN A 316 56.27 -56.11 17.94
N ASN A 317 56.55 -55.87 19.22
CA ASN A 317 55.71 -56.36 20.30
C ASN A 317 55.86 -55.46 21.52
N ALA A 318 54.74 -55.02 22.08
CA ALA A 318 54.70 -54.20 23.29
C ALA A 318 55.64 -52.97 23.25
N SER A 319 55.48 -52.13 22.22
CA SER A 319 56.22 -50.87 22.04
C SER A 319 57.73 -51.04 21.83
N LYS A 320 58.15 -52.17 21.26
CA LYS A 320 59.56 -52.51 21.00
C LYS A 320 59.69 -53.27 19.70
N VAL A 321 60.84 -53.11 19.04
CA VAL A 321 61.19 -53.78 17.79
C VAL A 321 62.20 -54.90 18.05
N TYR A 322 61.96 -56.06 17.45
CA TYR A 322 62.81 -57.23 17.59
C TYR A 322 63.14 -57.84 16.25
N GLN A 323 64.36 -58.36 16.13
CA GLN A 323 64.81 -59.17 14.99
C GLN A 323 65.04 -60.61 15.43
N ALA A 324 64.56 -61.58 14.66
CA ALA A 324 64.88 -62.97 14.87
C ALA A 324 66.38 -63.23 14.54
N TYR A 325 67.21 -63.60 15.52
CA TYR A 325 68.63 -63.94 15.25
C TYR A 325 68.84 -65.41 14.87
N GLN A 326 67.76 -66.20 14.92
CA GLN A 326 67.65 -67.60 14.49
C GLN A 326 66.23 -67.87 14.00
N ALA A 327 65.96 -69.03 13.40
CA ALA A 327 64.59 -69.40 13.03
C ALA A 327 63.75 -69.67 14.30
N ILE A 328 62.50 -69.19 14.32
CA ILE A 328 61.58 -69.28 15.46
C ILE A 328 60.29 -69.93 14.97
N ALA A 329 59.98 -71.11 15.51
CA ALA A 329 58.75 -71.82 15.16
C ALA A 329 57.51 -71.10 15.69
N ALA A 330 56.37 -71.27 15.00
CA ALA A 330 55.08 -70.81 15.50
C ALA A 330 54.83 -71.29 16.95
N GLY A 331 54.28 -70.41 17.78
CA GLY A 331 53.96 -70.68 19.19
C GLY A 331 55.10 -70.45 20.20
N SER A 332 56.29 -70.00 19.78
CA SER A 332 57.47 -69.84 20.66
C SER A 332 57.41 -68.66 21.67
N GLY A 333 56.28 -67.98 21.78
CA GLY A 333 56.07 -66.85 22.69
C GLY A 333 56.61 -65.52 22.15
N ALA A 334 55.94 -64.42 22.53
CA ALA A 334 56.31 -63.08 22.08
C ALA A 334 57.54 -62.55 22.85
N PRO A 335 58.45 -61.81 22.20
CA PRO A 335 59.58 -61.19 22.89
C PRO A 335 59.13 -60.04 23.80
N THR A 336 59.75 -59.93 24.98
CA THR A 336 59.38 -58.91 25.98
C THR A 336 60.58 -58.15 26.57
N HIS A 337 61.81 -58.63 26.32
CA HIS A 337 63.03 -58.06 26.86
C HIS A 337 63.33 -56.66 26.31
N THR A 338 64.09 -55.86 27.05
CA THR A 338 64.35 -54.44 26.74
C THR A 338 65.75 -54.18 26.19
N SER A 339 66.58 -55.21 26.08
CA SER A 339 67.96 -55.12 25.60
C SER A 339 68.53 -56.51 25.33
N GLY A 340 69.44 -56.63 24.36
CA GLY A 340 70.17 -57.88 24.08
C GLY A 340 69.34 -58.96 23.39
N ASP A 341 69.82 -60.20 23.47
CA ASP A 341 69.27 -61.37 22.79
C ASP A 341 68.58 -62.30 23.80
N ASN A 342 67.31 -62.66 23.57
CA ASN A 342 66.59 -63.62 24.40
C ASN A 342 65.50 -64.35 23.60
N GLY A 343 65.35 -65.66 23.82
CA GLY A 343 64.26 -66.45 23.23
C GLY A 343 64.23 -66.49 21.68
N GLY A 344 65.39 -66.35 21.02
CA GLY A 344 65.48 -66.27 19.56
C GLY A 344 65.34 -64.85 18.98
N TRP A 345 65.01 -63.88 19.83
CA TRP A 345 64.79 -62.48 19.46
C TRP A 345 65.88 -61.54 19.97
N ARG A 346 66.38 -60.68 19.09
CA ARG A 346 67.29 -59.58 19.39
C ARG A 346 66.50 -58.30 19.55
N TYR A 347 66.64 -57.60 20.67
CA TYR A 347 66.08 -56.27 20.82
C TYR A 347 66.84 -55.28 19.93
N LEU A 348 66.09 -54.54 19.11
CA LEU A 348 66.67 -53.50 18.24
C LEU A 348 66.51 -52.11 18.85
N ALA A 349 65.27 -51.72 19.16
CA ALA A 349 64.94 -50.38 19.65
C ALA A 349 63.54 -50.34 20.29
N ALA A 350 63.23 -49.22 20.94
CA ALA A 350 61.85 -48.88 21.24
C ALA A 350 61.09 -48.66 19.93
N GLU A 351 59.83 -49.06 19.90
CA GLU A 351 58.94 -48.78 18.78
C GLU A 351 58.74 -47.27 18.69
N ALA A 352 59.09 -46.69 17.55
CA ALA A 352 58.77 -45.32 17.23
C ALA A 352 57.63 -45.33 16.21
N THR A 353 56.62 -44.50 16.43
CA THR A 353 55.57 -44.25 15.44
C THR A 353 56.19 -43.39 14.33
N GLU A 354 56.28 -43.94 13.12
CA GLU A 354 56.76 -43.17 11.96
C GLU A 354 55.64 -42.23 11.50
N GLN A 355 55.87 -40.92 11.60
CA GLN A 355 54.98 -39.92 11.02
C GLN A 355 55.30 -39.80 9.52
N LYS A 356 54.34 -40.12 8.66
CA LYS A 356 54.52 -39.96 7.21
C LYS A 356 54.39 -38.47 6.86
N GLY A 357 55.48 -37.86 6.41
CA GLY A 357 55.52 -36.51 5.86
C GLY A 357 55.37 -36.49 4.33
N LEU A 358 55.25 -35.29 3.76
CA LEU A 358 55.43 -35.09 2.32
C LEU A 358 56.94 -35.04 2.03
N ALA A 359 57.45 -36.04 1.33
CA ALA A 359 58.81 -36.05 0.82
C ALA A 359 58.77 -36.22 -0.70
N SER A 360 59.66 -35.51 -1.41
CA SER A 360 59.83 -35.63 -2.85
C SER A 360 61.15 -36.35 -3.09
N PHE A 361 61.10 -37.42 -3.88
CA PHE A 361 62.26 -38.21 -4.30
C PHE A 361 62.35 -38.19 -5.82
N ALA A 362 63.57 -38.21 -6.37
CA ALA A 362 63.76 -38.47 -7.79
C ALA A 362 63.36 -39.92 -8.08
N GLN A 363 62.66 -40.13 -9.21
CA GLN A 363 62.06 -41.42 -9.57
C GLN A 363 63.09 -42.55 -9.74
N GLU A 364 64.36 -42.21 -9.92
CA GLU A 364 65.44 -43.16 -10.20
C GLU A 364 66.14 -43.65 -8.91
N ASP A 365 66.17 -42.83 -7.85
CA ASP A 365 66.94 -43.14 -6.63
C ASP A 365 66.12 -43.98 -5.63
N PHE A 366 64.80 -43.75 -5.56
CA PHE A 366 63.96 -44.33 -4.53
C PHE A 366 62.65 -44.90 -5.08
N ASP A 367 62.37 -46.15 -4.72
CA ASP A 367 61.06 -46.78 -4.89
C ASP A 367 60.19 -46.49 -3.67
N VAL A 368 58.95 -46.08 -3.91
CA VAL A 368 57.96 -45.86 -2.85
C VAL A 368 56.85 -46.89 -2.99
N ASP A 369 56.64 -47.71 -1.96
CA ASP A 369 55.58 -48.72 -1.97
C ASP A 369 54.17 -48.11 -1.79
N SER A 370 53.13 -48.93 -1.95
CA SER A 370 51.74 -48.49 -1.78
C SER A 370 51.39 -48.00 -0.36
N ASN A 371 52.26 -48.28 0.61
CA ASN A 371 52.13 -47.83 1.99
C ASN A 371 52.96 -46.57 2.27
N GLY A 372 53.68 -46.03 1.28
CA GLY A 372 54.52 -44.84 1.43
C GLY A 372 55.89 -45.12 2.06
N HIS A 373 56.32 -46.39 2.16
CA HIS A 373 57.69 -46.69 2.56
C HIS A 373 58.65 -46.41 1.41
N VAL A 374 59.72 -45.72 1.75
CA VAL A 374 60.77 -45.35 0.80
C VAL A 374 61.89 -46.37 0.91
N THR A 375 62.14 -47.08 -0.18
CA THR A 375 63.30 -47.97 -0.36
C THR A 375 64.18 -47.43 -1.47
N ILE A 376 65.45 -47.79 -1.47
CA ILE A 376 66.31 -47.46 -2.62
C ILE A 376 65.83 -48.30 -3.81
N ALA A 377 65.65 -47.66 -4.96
CA ALA A 377 65.21 -48.35 -6.17
C ALA A 377 66.25 -49.40 -6.61
N ALA A 378 65.83 -50.39 -7.41
CA ALA A 378 66.78 -51.30 -8.05
C ALA A 378 67.73 -50.50 -8.96
N LEU A 379 69.05 -50.57 -8.70
CA LEU A 379 70.09 -49.72 -9.31
C LEU A 379 70.02 -48.23 -8.90
N GLY A 380 69.20 -47.86 -7.91
CA GLY A 380 69.10 -46.48 -7.41
C GLY A 380 70.30 -46.02 -6.57
N VAL A 381 71.27 -46.92 -6.31
CA VAL A 381 72.60 -46.54 -5.82
C VAL A 381 73.59 -46.74 -6.96
N ASP A 382 74.02 -45.66 -7.59
CA ASP A 382 75.23 -45.62 -8.43
C ASP A 382 76.45 -45.82 -7.51
N ASN A 383 77.47 -46.52 -8.02
CA ASN A 383 78.76 -46.63 -7.39
C ASN A 383 79.34 -45.27 -6.97
N THR A 384 79.09 -44.16 -7.67
CA THR A 384 79.50 -42.79 -7.25
C THR A 384 78.90 -42.37 -5.89
N GLN A 385 77.75 -42.92 -5.52
CA GLN A 385 77.09 -42.65 -4.24
C GLN A 385 77.60 -43.57 -3.11
N LEU A 386 78.42 -44.59 -3.42
CA LEU A 386 79.08 -45.43 -2.41
C LEU A 386 80.26 -44.68 -1.78
N GLN A 387 80.31 -44.68 -0.44
CA GLN A 387 81.40 -44.03 0.31
C GLN A 387 82.80 -44.51 -0.12
N ASN A 388 82.94 -45.78 -0.54
CA ASN A 388 84.16 -46.35 -1.07
C ASN A 388 83.89 -47.06 -2.39
N ASN A 389 83.84 -46.30 -3.47
CA ASN A 389 83.58 -46.79 -4.82
C ASN A 389 84.83 -47.28 -5.57
N ARG A 390 85.94 -47.54 -4.86
CA ARG A 390 87.23 -47.85 -5.49
C ARG A 390 87.97 -48.98 -4.79
N ILE A 391 88.69 -49.77 -5.58
CA ILE A 391 89.69 -50.72 -5.09
C ILE A 391 91.07 -50.10 -5.33
N GLY A 392 91.83 -49.92 -4.26
CA GLY A 392 93.17 -49.32 -4.31
C GLY A 392 94.26 -50.32 -3.96
N PHE A 393 95.36 -50.28 -4.68
CA PHE A 393 96.59 -51.00 -4.36
C PHE A 393 97.71 -49.99 -4.12
N ALA A 394 98.46 -50.18 -3.04
CA ALA A 394 99.53 -49.27 -2.62
C ALA A 394 100.81 -50.06 -2.34
N ASP A 395 101.96 -49.46 -2.66
CA ASP A 395 103.28 -50.08 -2.45
C ASP A 395 104.20 -49.31 -1.50
N GLY A 396 103.64 -48.27 -0.85
CA GLY A 396 104.37 -47.38 0.04
C GLY A 396 105.01 -46.16 -0.64
N ASN A 397 105.08 -46.13 -1.98
CA ASN A 397 105.55 -44.98 -2.77
C ASN A 397 104.46 -44.42 -3.70
N THR A 398 103.55 -45.29 -4.17
CA THR A 398 102.46 -44.97 -5.09
C THR A 398 101.17 -45.68 -4.68
N VAL A 399 100.02 -45.12 -5.09
CA VAL A 399 98.68 -45.68 -4.93
C VAL A 399 98.01 -45.67 -6.30
N GLU A 400 97.54 -46.83 -6.74
CA GLU A 400 96.68 -46.95 -7.92
C GLU A 400 95.26 -47.30 -7.47
N ASN A 401 94.28 -46.51 -7.89
CA ASN A 401 92.88 -46.71 -7.56
C ASN A 401 92.10 -47.08 -8.83
N PHE A 402 91.27 -48.10 -8.72
CA PHE A 402 90.33 -48.53 -9.74
C PHE A 402 88.94 -48.24 -9.24
N GLU A 403 88.22 -47.37 -9.95
CA GLU A 403 86.80 -47.15 -9.66
C GLU A 403 86.02 -48.41 -10.02
N LEU A 404 85.17 -48.83 -9.09
CA LEU A 404 84.14 -49.81 -9.33
C LEU A 404 83.05 -49.05 -10.08
N ASP A 405 82.91 -49.28 -11.37
CA ASP A 405 81.93 -48.66 -12.25
C ASP A 405 81.45 -49.75 -13.21
N GLN A 406 80.13 -49.97 -13.28
CA GLN A 406 79.53 -51.05 -14.07
C GLN A 406 79.22 -50.61 -15.52
N GLU A 407 79.24 -49.31 -15.78
CA GLU A 407 79.10 -48.67 -17.08
C GLU A 407 80.40 -48.73 -17.91
N LEU A 408 81.54 -49.09 -17.29
CA LEU A 408 82.79 -49.34 -17.99
C LEU A 408 82.63 -50.41 -19.09
N THR A 409 82.89 -50.01 -20.32
CA THR A 409 82.77 -50.86 -21.51
C THR A 409 84.08 -51.57 -21.85
N ALA A 410 84.07 -52.47 -22.83
CA ALA A 410 85.30 -53.07 -23.38
C ALA A 410 86.31 -52.02 -23.93
N THR A 411 85.86 -50.80 -24.20
CA THR A 411 86.70 -49.71 -24.69
C THR A 411 87.22 -48.81 -23.55
N THR A 412 86.40 -48.56 -22.53
CA THR A 412 86.67 -47.60 -21.45
C THR A 412 87.12 -48.24 -20.13
N GLY A 413 86.92 -49.55 -19.96
CA GLY A 413 87.30 -50.27 -18.74
C GLY A 413 88.81 -50.43 -18.55
N TYR A 414 89.21 -50.56 -17.29
CA TYR A 414 90.60 -50.80 -16.89
C TYR A 414 91.12 -52.09 -17.54
N ARG A 415 92.24 -52.00 -18.27
CA ARG A 415 92.78 -53.09 -19.12
C ARG A 415 93.81 -53.99 -18.42
N GLY A 416 93.98 -53.82 -17.11
CA GLY A 416 94.97 -54.53 -16.31
C GLY A 416 95.61 -53.62 -15.27
N PHE A 417 96.55 -54.18 -14.51
CA PHE A 417 97.38 -53.43 -13.59
C PHE A 417 98.54 -52.79 -14.34
N ASN A 418 98.85 -51.52 -14.08
CA ASN A 418 100.01 -50.87 -14.69
C ASN A 418 101.32 -51.47 -14.17
N TYR A 419 101.33 -51.98 -12.94
CA TYR A 419 102.44 -52.70 -12.34
C TYR A 419 101.95 -53.63 -11.23
N LEU A 420 102.65 -54.76 -11.04
CA LEU A 420 102.40 -55.73 -9.98
C LEU A 420 103.67 -55.84 -9.13
N ASN A 421 103.66 -55.29 -7.92
CA ASN A 421 104.84 -55.30 -7.05
C ASN A 421 105.03 -56.61 -6.28
N TYR A 422 103.98 -57.43 -6.17
CA TYR A 422 104.06 -58.73 -5.51
C TYR A 422 103.20 -59.75 -6.24
N VAL A 423 103.82 -60.58 -7.06
CA VAL A 423 103.20 -61.77 -7.64
C VAL A 423 103.78 -62.98 -6.93
N LYS A 424 102.90 -63.85 -6.43
CA LYS A 424 103.27 -65.15 -5.87
C LYS A 424 102.33 -66.19 -6.44
N VAL A 425 102.76 -66.87 -7.49
CA VAL A 425 102.09 -68.02 -8.08
C VAL A 425 102.67 -69.26 -7.44
N ASN A 426 101.83 -70.02 -6.74
CA ASN A 426 102.21 -71.33 -6.25
C ASN A 426 101.54 -72.42 -7.11
N ASP A 427 102.13 -73.60 -7.20
CA ASP A 427 101.45 -74.79 -7.71
C ASP A 427 100.33 -75.24 -6.74
N THR A 428 99.51 -76.19 -7.16
CA THR A 428 98.45 -76.79 -6.33
C THR A 428 99.00 -77.51 -5.08
N SER A 429 100.32 -77.71 -5.00
CA SER A 429 101.02 -78.26 -3.84
C SER A 429 101.67 -77.18 -2.96
N GLY A 430 101.47 -75.89 -3.27
CA GLY A 430 101.98 -74.74 -2.52
C GLY A 430 103.43 -74.34 -2.84
N ASN A 431 104.08 -74.95 -3.83
CA ASN A 431 105.45 -74.60 -4.22
C ASN A 431 105.47 -73.38 -5.13
N LEU A 432 106.45 -72.51 -4.98
CA LEU A 432 106.56 -71.30 -5.79
C LEU A 432 106.85 -71.66 -7.26
N LEU A 433 105.95 -71.27 -8.15
CA LEU A 433 106.11 -71.36 -9.61
C LEU A 433 106.57 -70.03 -10.22
N PHE A 434 106.15 -68.90 -9.65
CA PHE A 434 106.56 -67.56 -10.07
C PHE A 434 106.38 -66.55 -8.93
#